data_AF-A0A1X1L557-F1
#
_entry.id   AF-A0A1X1L557-F1
#
_cell.length_a   1.000
_cell.length_b   1.000
_cell.length_c   1.000
_cell.angle_alpha   90.00
_cell.angle_beta   90.00
_cell.angle_gamma   90.00
#
_symmetry.space_group_name_H-M   'P 1'
#
loop_
_entity.id
_entity.type
_entity.pdbx_description
1 polymer ?
#
loop_
_entity_poly.entity_id
_entity_poly.type
_entity_poly.pdbx_seq_one_letter_code
_entity_poly.pdbx_strand_id
1 'polypeptide(L)' 'GYLVNHKRVQRLMKVLNLQAKMRQKRKYSSHKGDVDKKADNLIQRQFEGSKPMEKCYTDVTEFTIPNSTQKLY' A
#
# COMPACT_ATOMS: atom_id res chain seq x y z
N GLY A 1 -14.67 12.63 38.80
CA GLY A 1 -14.35 13.49 37.64
C GLY A 1 -15.63 14.09 37.06
N TYR A 2 -15.53 15.13 36.23
CA TYR A 2 -16.71 15.78 35.65
C TYR A 2 -17.18 15.05 34.38
N LEU A 3 -18.49 14.78 34.29
CA LEU A 3 -19.12 14.24 33.09
C LEU A 3 -19.47 15.40 32.15
N VAL A 4 -18.58 15.70 31.20
CA VAL A 4 -18.75 16.81 30.26
C VAL A 4 -19.01 16.29 28.86
N ASN A 5 -19.99 16.87 28.16
CA ASN A 5 -20.29 16.55 26.77
C ASN A 5 -19.08 16.86 25.85
N HIS A 6 -18.69 15.91 25.01
CA HIS A 6 -17.57 16.04 24.06
C HIS A 6 -17.71 17.27 23.13
N LYS A 7 -18.93 17.69 22.79
CA LYS A 7 -19.18 18.89 21.97
C LYS A 7 -18.74 20.17 22.67
N ARG A 8 -18.95 20.27 23.99
CA ARG A 8 -18.55 21.43 24.80
C ARG A 8 -17.03 21.53 24.86
N VAL A 9 -16.35 20.40 25.04
CA VAL A 9 -14.89 20.30 25.02
C VAL A 9 -14.33 20.72 23.66
N GLN A 10 -14.89 20.19 22.56
CA GLN A 10 -14.47 20.54 21.20
C GLN A 10 -14.64 22.04 20.88
N ARG A 11 -15.74 22.66 21.33
CA ARG A 11 -15.98 24.10 21.14
C ARG A 11 -14.95 24.95 21.89
N LEU A 12 -14.65 24.60 23.13
CA LEU A 12 -13.62 25.29 23.92
C LEU A 12 -12.23 25.15 23.29
N MET A 13 -11.86 23.95 22.82
CA MET A 13 -10.59 23.74 22.11
C MET A 13 -10.46 24.65 20.89
N LYS A 14 -11.53 24.84 20.11
CA LYS A 14 -11.55 25.76 18.96
C LYS A 14 -11.34 27.22 19.38
N VAL A 15 -12.06 27.68 20.41
CA VAL A 15 -11.95 29.08 20.91
C VAL A 15 -10.54 29.36 21.43
N LEU A 16 -9.92 28.38 22.09
CA LEU A 16 -8.58 28.50 22.67
C LEU A 16 -7.45 28.16 21.68
N ASN A 17 -7.76 27.89 20.41
CA ASN A 17 -6.80 27.45 19.38
C ASN A 17 -5.94 26.23 19.82
N LEU A 18 -6.53 25.33 20.61
CA LEU A 18 -5.88 24.12 21.08
C LEU A 18 -6.08 22.99 20.07
N GLN A 19 -4.97 22.38 19.65
CA GLN A 19 -4.99 21.20 18.78
C GLN A 19 -4.41 20.00 19.52
N ALA A 20 -5.07 18.85 19.39
CA ALA A 20 -4.51 17.60 19.88
C ALA A 20 -3.34 17.18 18.98
N LYS A 21 -2.17 16.93 19.57
CA LYS A 21 -1.03 16.36 18.86
C LYS A 21 -1.29 14.88 18.59
N MET A 22 -1.97 14.58 17.47
CA MET A 22 -2.21 13.21 17.04
C MET A 22 -1.01 12.70 16.23
N ARG A 23 -0.51 11.50 16.57
CA ARG A 23 0.51 10.83 15.76
C ARG A 23 -0.09 10.43 14.41
N GLN A 24 0.46 10.95 13.31
CA GLN A 24 0.12 10.44 11.98
C GLN A 24 0.57 8.98 11.85
N LYS A 25 -0.33 8.09 11.41
CA LYS A 25 0.03 6.72 11.05
C LYS A 25 0.83 6.79 9.74
N ARG A 26 2.07 6.28 9.75
CA ARG A 26 2.88 6.14 8.54
C ARG A 26 2.28 5.05 7.66
N LYS A 27 2.24 5.26 6.35
CA LYS A 27 1.95 4.19 5.39
C LYS A 27 3.08 3.16 5.46
N TYR A 28 2.74 1.88 5.39
CA TYR A 28 3.73 0.81 5.30
C TYR A 28 4.47 0.88 3.95
N SER A 29 5.78 0.71 3.98
CA SER A 29 6.63 0.56 2.80
C SER A 29 7.59 -0.59 3.04
N SER A 30 7.38 -1.72 2.37
CA SER A 30 8.29 -2.87 2.37
C SER A 30 9.49 -2.68 1.46
N HIS A 31 9.38 -1.79 0.47
CA HIS A 31 10.45 -1.50 -0.48
C HIS A 31 11.59 -0.81 0.26
N LYS A 32 12.73 -1.50 0.37
CA LYS A 32 13.93 -1.02 1.06
C LYS A 32 14.79 -0.08 0.19
N GLY A 33 14.34 0.24 -1.03
CA GLY A 33 15.13 0.88 -2.08
C GLY A 33 15.66 -0.16 -3.08
N ASP A 34 16.51 0.26 -4.01
CA ASP A 34 17.30 -0.64 -4.88
C ASP A 34 18.39 -1.32 -4.04
N VAL A 35 17.95 -2.18 -3.13
CA VAL A 35 18.82 -3.02 -2.31
C VAL A 35 18.94 -4.35 -3.06
N ASP A 36 20.14 -4.63 -3.52
CA ASP A 36 20.60 -5.77 -4.35
C ASP A 36 20.58 -5.61 -5.88
N LYS A 37 21.38 -6.47 -6.52
CA LYS A 37 21.52 -6.59 -7.98
C LYS A 37 20.18 -7.00 -8.58
N LYS A 38 19.43 -6.02 -9.10
CA LYS A 38 18.29 -6.26 -9.97
C LYS A 38 18.80 -6.88 -11.28
N ALA A 39 18.23 -8.01 -11.68
CA ALA A 39 18.49 -8.55 -13.01
C ALA A 39 17.90 -7.61 -14.08
N ASP A 40 18.60 -7.47 -15.19
CA ASP A 40 18.13 -6.63 -16.28
C ASP A 40 16.80 -7.14 -16.82
N ASN A 41 15.89 -6.20 -17.13
CA ASN A 41 14.63 -6.54 -17.79
C ASN A 41 14.91 -6.83 -19.27
N LEU A 42 15.13 -8.10 -19.60
CA LEU A 42 15.47 -8.55 -20.95
C LEU A 42 14.30 -8.44 -21.93
N ILE A 43 13.05 -8.54 -21.45
CA ILE A 43 11.85 -8.57 -22.31
C ILE A 43 11.36 -7.17 -22.64
N GLN A 44 11.42 -6.21 -21.70
CA GLN A 44 10.95 -4.83 -21.91
C GLN A 44 9.55 -4.74 -22.55
N ARG A 45 8.64 -5.65 -22.22
CA ARG A 45 7.29 -5.79 -22.83
C ARG A 45 7.26 -6.18 -24.32
N GLN A 46 8.37 -6.67 -24.87
CA GLN A 46 8.47 -7.23 -26.22
C GLN A 46 8.08 -8.71 -26.23
N PHE A 47 6.77 -8.99 -26.16
CA PHE A 47 6.25 -10.36 -26.03
C PHE A 47 6.20 -11.15 -27.35
N GLU A 48 6.25 -10.46 -28.48
CA GLU A 48 6.17 -11.09 -29.81
C GLU A 48 7.50 -11.77 -30.18
N GLY A 49 7.42 -13.03 -30.64
CA GLY A 49 8.55 -13.80 -31.16
C GLY A 49 8.32 -14.17 -32.63
N SER A 50 9.39 -14.24 -33.40
CA SER A 50 9.37 -14.64 -34.82
C SER A 50 9.22 -16.16 -34.99
N LYS A 51 9.68 -16.93 -34.00
CA LYS A 51 9.63 -18.39 -33.98
C LYS A 51 8.94 -18.91 -32.72
N PRO A 52 8.32 -20.11 -32.77
CA PRO A 52 7.81 -20.78 -31.58
C PRO A 52 8.90 -20.93 -30.51
N MET A 53 8.54 -20.74 -29.25
CA MET A 53 9.43 -20.87 -28.08
C MET A 53 10.65 -19.92 -28.05
N GLU A 54 10.68 -18.90 -28.90
CA GLU A 54 11.76 -17.88 -28.89
C GLU A 54 11.71 -17.01 -27.63
N LYS A 55 10.51 -16.75 -27.11
CA LYS A 55 10.28 -15.99 -25.90
C LYS A 55 9.31 -16.76 -25.00
N CYS A 56 9.77 -17.09 -23.80
CA CYS A 56 8.97 -17.72 -22.76
C CYS A 56 9.08 -16.86 -21.50
N TYR A 57 7.95 -16.42 -20.98
CA TYR A 57 7.88 -15.60 -19.76
C TYR A 57 6.76 -16.12 -18.87
N THR A 58 6.88 -15.88 -17.57
CA THR A 58 5.91 -16.28 -16.56
C THR A 58 5.54 -15.05 -15.74
N ASP A 59 4.26 -14.78 -15.60
CA ASP A 59 3.74 -13.73 -14.74
C ASP A 59 2.94 -14.34 -13.58
N VAL A 60 3.00 -13.70 -12.41
CA VAL A 60 2.17 -14.03 -11.25
C VAL A 60 0.99 -13.06 -11.24
N THR A 61 -0.23 -13.58 -11.21
CA THR A 61 -1.46 -12.77 -11.19
C THR A 61 -2.22 -13.05 -9.90
N GLU A 62 -2.28 -12.08 -8.99
CA GLU A 62 -3.13 -12.18 -7.80
C GLU A 62 -4.59 -11.92 -8.20
N PHE A 63 -5.49 -12.81 -7.78
CA PHE A 63 -6.94 -12.61 -7.90
C PHE A 63 -7.62 -12.74 -6.54
N THR A 64 -8.70 -11.98 -6.35
CA THR A 64 -9.45 -11.98 -5.10
C THR A 64 -10.58 -13.00 -5.13
N ILE A 65 -10.69 -13.83 -4.10
CA ILE A 65 -11.84 -14.71 -3.91
C ILE A 65 -12.90 -13.99 -3.04
N PRO A 66 -14.15 -13.85 -3.52
CA PRO A 66 -15.23 -13.29 -2.70
C PRO A 66 -15.42 -14.08 -1.40
N ASN A 67 -15.61 -13.37 -0.28
CA ASN A 67 -15.82 -13.94 1.06
C ASN A 67 -14.66 -14.78 1.63
N SER A 68 -13.46 -14.69 1.06
CA SER A 68 -12.25 -15.31 1.61
C SER A 68 -11.19 -14.26 1.91
N THR A 69 -10.52 -14.39 3.06
CA THR A 69 -9.34 -13.60 3.43
C THR A 69 -8.03 -14.25 2.99
N GLN A 70 -8.10 -15.43 2.37
CA GLN A 70 -6.92 -16.18 1.95
C GLN A 70 -6.39 -15.64 0.62
N LYS A 71 -5.10 -15.31 0.59
CA LYS A 71 -4.38 -14.94 -0.63
C LYS A 71 -4.00 -16.22 -1.38
N LEU A 72 -4.41 -16.31 -2.64
CA LEU A 72 -3.96 -17.33 -3.58
C LEU A 72 -3.16 -16.62 -4.68
N TYR A 73 -2.01 -17.17 -4.98
CA TYR A 73 -1.09 -16.68 -6.01
C TYR A 73 -1.12 -17.64 -7.20
#